data_AF-A0A812YI60-F1
#
_entry.id   AF-A0A812YI60-F1
#
_cell.length_a   1.000
_cell.length_b   1.000
_cell.length_c   1.000
_cell.angle_alpha   90.00
_cell.angle_beta   90.00
_cell.angle_gamma   90.00
#
_symmetry.space_group_name_H-M   'P 1'
#
loop_
_entity.id
_entity.type
_entity.pdbx_description
1 polymer ?
#
loop_
_entity_poly.entity_id
_entity_poly.type
_entity_poly.pdbx_seq_one_letter_code
_entity_poly.pdbx_strand_id
1 'polypeptide(L)'
;MTISHPSPFLGTSPFKAKQGYCVYRVRVKRGDRKKRVAKGIVYGKPVNQGINKWKAVRNLRNIAEERVGRKCGSLRVLNSYWVAQDAVHKWFEVVMVDPFHKTIRDDPRINWICKPVMKHRELRGLTAAGKKARGLLKKGKRATKLRPSYRAVYRRHSLMRLRR
;
A
#
# COMPACT_ATOMS: atom_id res chain seq x y z
N MET A 1 17.24 -5.30 0.74
CA MET A 1 17.94 -6.60 0.71
C MET A 1 16.90 -7.67 0.45
N THR A 2 17.13 -8.54 -0.53
CA THR A 2 16.31 -9.76 -0.71
C THR A 2 16.66 -10.70 0.44
N ILE A 3 15.67 -11.37 1.02
CA ILE A 3 15.88 -12.35 2.08
C ILE A 3 15.54 -13.73 1.53
N SER A 4 16.40 -14.71 1.80
CA SER A 4 16.21 -16.12 1.43
C SER A 4 15.07 -16.76 2.24
N HIS A 5 14.99 -16.48 3.53
CA HIS A 5 13.96 -17.00 4.43
C HIS A 5 13.26 -15.87 5.21
N PRO A 6 11.93 -15.74 5.13
CA PRO A 6 11.20 -14.71 5.87
C PRO A 6 11.39 -14.84 7.37
N SER A 7 11.39 -13.72 8.09
CA SER A 7 11.39 -13.75 9.55
C SER A 7 10.12 -14.43 10.11
N PRO A 8 10.20 -15.12 11.26
CA PRO A 8 9.04 -15.75 11.88
C PRO A 8 7.94 -14.73 12.13
N PHE A 9 6.77 -14.96 11.54
CA PHE A 9 5.59 -14.14 11.74
C PHE A 9 4.60 -14.90 12.62
N LEU A 10 4.14 -14.27 13.71
CA LEU A 10 3.17 -14.80 14.68
C LEU A 10 1.76 -15.05 14.10
N GLY A 11 1.57 -14.99 12.78
CA GLY A 11 0.27 -15.19 12.12
C GLY A 11 0.40 -15.83 10.74
N THR A 12 -0.71 -15.91 10.01
CA THR A 12 -0.75 -16.49 8.66
C THR A 12 -0.16 -15.54 7.63
N SER A 13 1.13 -15.72 7.30
CA SER A 13 1.74 -15.04 6.16
C SER A 13 1.28 -15.67 4.85
N PRO A 14 0.96 -14.89 3.80
CA PRO A 14 0.60 -15.43 2.48
C PRO A 14 1.82 -15.98 1.71
N PHE A 15 2.99 -16.04 2.35
CA PHE A 15 4.19 -16.66 1.82
C PHE A 15 4.07 -18.18 1.84
N LYS A 16 4.54 -18.82 0.77
CA LYS A 16 4.78 -20.25 0.70
C LYS A 16 6.20 -20.46 0.20
N ALA A 17 6.91 -21.42 0.79
CA ALA A 17 8.26 -21.78 0.37
C ALA A 17 8.19 -22.56 -0.95
N LYS A 18 8.02 -21.84 -2.06
CA LYS A 18 8.05 -22.38 -3.42
C LYS A 18 8.70 -21.38 -4.37
N GLN A 19 9.20 -21.88 -5.49
CA GLN A 19 9.80 -21.03 -6.52
C GLN A 19 8.82 -19.95 -7.01
N GLY A 20 9.34 -18.76 -7.34
CA GLY A 20 8.56 -17.60 -7.77
C GLY A 20 8.05 -16.70 -6.62
N TYR A 21 8.28 -17.05 -5.36
CA TYR A 21 8.09 -16.13 -4.22
C TYR A 21 9.42 -15.47 -3.85
N CYS A 22 9.37 -14.18 -3.54
CA CYS A 22 10.51 -13.41 -3.07
C CYS A 22 10.11 -12.54 -1.88
N VAL A 23 11.01 -12.39 -0.91
CA VAL A 23 10.77 -11.53 0.25
C VAL A 23 11.82 -10.42 0.28
N TYR A 24 11.36 -9.18 0.38
CA TYR A 24 12.22 -8.00 0.49
C TYR A 24 12.01 -7.32 1.83
N ARG A 25 13.10 -7.05 2.56
CA ARG A 25 13.05 -6.20 3.75
C ARG A 25 13.30 -4.75 3.39
N VAL A 26 12.40 -3.90 3.89
CA VAL A 26 12.31 -2.48 3.56
C VAL A 26 12.27 -1.68 4.84
N ARG A 27 13.14 -0.68 4.92
CA ARG A 27 13.08 0.33 5.98
C ARG A 27 12.28 1.54 5.52
N VAL A 28 11.47 2.08 6.42
CA VAL A 28 10.76 3.36 6.24
C VAL A 28 11.02 4.23 7.45
N LYS A 29 11.41 5.50 7.22
CA LYS A 29 11.65 6.48 8.28
C LYS A 29 10.35 6.74 9.05
N ARG A 30 10.44 6.74 10.38
CA ARG A 30 9.36 7.06 11.31
C ARG A 30 9.14 8.58 11.37
N GLY A 31 8.00 8.98 11.94
CA GLY A 31 7.63 10.37 12.15
C GLY A 31 6.66 10.91 11.11
N ASP A 32 6.32 12.18 11.31
CA ASP A 32 5.35 12.91 10.48
C ASP A 32 5.97 13.39 9.17
N ARG A 33 5.11 13.78 8.24
CA ARG A 33 5.51 14.26 6.92
C ARG A 33 5.65 15.78 6.95
N LYS A 34 6.89 16.29 6.93
CA LYS A 34 7.13 17.71 6.67
C LYS A 34 6.56 18.11 5.29
N LYS A 35 5.79 19.20 5.23
CA LYS A 35 5.34 19.79 3.96
C LYS A 35 6.57 20.25 3.16
N ARG A 36 6.64 19.85 1.89
CA ARG A 36 7.76 20.22 1.00
C ARG A 36 7.47 21.59 0.40
N VAL A 37 7.94 22.65 1.06
CA VAL A 37 7.86 24.03 0.58
C VAL A 37 9.19 24.73 0.82
N ALA A 38 9.58 25.62 -0.09
CA ALA A 38 10.82 26.37 0.02
C ALA A 38 10.76 27.28 1.25
N LYS A 39 11.80 27.24 2.09
CA LYS A 39 11.95 28.04 3.32
C LYS A 39 10.77 27.97 4.32
N GLY A 40 9.85 27.01 4.16
CA GLY A 40 8.64 26.94 4.99
C GLY A 40 7.53 27.92 4.56
N ILE A 41 7.69 28.67 3.47
CA ILE A 41 6.74 29.70 3.09
C ILE A 41 5.55 29.06 2.37
N VAL A 42 4.33 29.38 2.83
CA VAL A 42 3.07 28.96 2.22
C VAL A 42 2.18 30.18 2.04
N TYR A 43 1.88 30.52 0.79
CA TYR A 43 0.96 31.61 0.46
C TYR A 43 -0.52 31.17 0.55
N GLY A 44 -1.41 32.14 0.75
CA GLY A 44 -2.86 31.94 0.79
C GLY A 44 -3.44 31.78 2.20
N LYS A 45 -4.62 31.14 2.28
CA LYS A 45 -5.43 31.09 3.50
C LYS A 45 -4.67 30.46 4.70
N PRO A 46 -4.83 31.00 5.93
CA PRO A 46 -4.15 30.51 7.13
C PRO A 46 -4.28 29.00 7.40
N VAL A 47 -5.43 28.39 7.05
CA VAL A 47 -5.67 26.94 7.20
C VAL A 47 -4.63 26.05 6.50
N ASN A 48 -3.96 26.56 5.45
CA ASN A 48 -3.00 25.80 4.65
C ASN A 48 -1.54 26.00 5.09
N GLN A 49 -1.28 26.92 6.03
CA GLN A 49 0.07 27.39 6.37
C GLN A 49 0.88 26.43 7.25
N GLY A 50 0.25 25.44 7.90
CA GLY A 50 0.96 24.46 8.73
C GLY A 50 2.02 23.66 7.95
N ILE A 51 3.15 23.31 8.60
CA ILE A 51 4.30 22.65 7.94
C ILE A 51 4.69 21.34 8.62
N ASN A 52 4.92 21.36 9.95
CA ASN A 52 5.60 20.27 10.66
C ASN A 52 4.67 19.13 11.08
N LYS A 53 3.46 19.44 11.58
CA LYS A 53 2.52 18.46 12.16
C LYS A 53 1.63 17.77 11.10
N TRP A 54 2.08 17.69 9.85
CA TRP A 54 1.33 17.04 8.78
C TRP A 54 1.52 15.52 8.82
N LYS A 55 0.43 14.78 8.96
CA LYS A 55 0.44 13.31 8.92
C LYS A 55 0.25 12.82 7.49
N ALA A 56 0.99 11.79 7.09
CA ALA A 56 0.78 11.17 5.80
C ALA A 56 -0.56 10.42 5.76
N VAL A 57 -1.34 10.59 4.68
CA VAL A 57 -2.60 9.87 4.47
C VAL A 57 -2.36 8.36 4.34
N ARG A 58 -1.22 7.97 3.76
CA ARG A 58 -0.82 6.58 3.58
C ARG A 58 -0.09 6.09 4.82
N ASN A 59 -0.35 4.84 5.22
CA ASN A 59 0.39 4.21 6.30
C ASN A 59 1.83 3.86 5.88
N LEU A 60 2.73 3.74 6.86
CA LEU A 60 4.15 3.41 6.62
C LEU A 60 4.33 2.07 5.91
N ARG A 61 3.44 1.10 6.19
CA ARG A 61 3.45 -0.22 5.55
C ARG A 61 3.18 -0.12 4.04
N ASN A 62 2.19 0.67 3.62
CA ASN A 62 1.91 0.91 2.20
C ASN A 62 3.07 1.66 1.55
N ILE A 63 3.69 2.63 2.22
CA ILE A 63 4.90 3.29 1.72
C ILE A 63 6.03 2.28 1.48
N ALA A 64 6.20 1.28 2.36
CA ALA A 64 7.17 0.22 2.16
C ALA A 64 6.86 -0.64 0.93
N GLU A 65 5.60 -1.06 0.77
CA GLU A 65 5.12 -1.82 -0.39
C GLU A 65 5.37 -1.06 -1.70
N GLU A 66 5.02 0.23 -1.74
CA GLU A 66 5.23 1.08 -2.92
C GLU A 66 6.72 1.27 -3.27
N ARG A 67 7.60 1.39 -2.27
CA ARG A 67 9.05 1.52 -2.50
C ARG A 67 9.61 0.30 -3.23
N VAL A 68 9.22 -0.90 -2.82
CA VAL A 68 9.67 -2.13 -3.48
C VAL A 68 8.97 -2.34 -4.80
N GLY A 69 7.67 -2.10 -4.89
CA GLY A 69 6.93 -2.23 -6.16
C GLY A 69 7.48 -1.32 -7.27
N ARG A 70 8.02 -0.14 -6.91
CA ARG A 70 8.72 0.74 -7.85
C ARG A 70 10.12 0.24 -8.21
N LYS A 71 10.86 -0.33 -7.26
CA LYS A 71 12.22 -0.84 -7.49
C LYS A 71 12.22 -2.16 -8.27
N CYS A 72 11.22 -3.02 -8.03
CA CYS A 72 11.08 -4.36 -8.60
C CYS A 72 9.81 -4.42 -9.45
N GLY A 73 9.78 -3.69 -10.58
CA GLY A 73 8.59 -3.56 -11.43
C GLY A 73 8.16 -4.83 -12.17
N SER A 74 9.08 -5.78 -12.37
CA SER A 74 8.78 -7.11 -12.94
C SER A 74 7.91 -7.96 -12.01
N LEU A 75 8.12 -7.82 -10.69
CA LEU A 75 7.42 -8.57 -9.66
C LEU A 75 6.06 -7.96 -9.31
N ARG A 76 5.25 -8.70 -8.55
CA ARG A 76 3.94 -8.26 -8.05
C ARG A 76 3.91 -8.33 -6.53
N VAL A 77 3.54 -7.22 -5.88
CA VAL A 77 3.37 -7.18 -4.43
C VAL A 77 2.12 -7.95 -4.03
N LEU A 78 2.27 -8.95 -3.17
CA LEU A 78 1.17 -9.73 -2.62
C LEU A 78 0.63 -9.08 -1.34
N ASN A 79 1.49 -8.99 -0.33
CA ASN A 79 1.21 -8.42 0.99
C ASN A 79 2.53 -8.04 1.70
N SER A 80 2.42 -7.46 2.89
CA SER A 80 3.57 -7.16 3.75
C SER A 80 3.23 -7.28 5.23
N TYR A 81 4.25 -7.50 6.05
CA TYR A 81 4.13 -7.58 7.51
C TYR A 81 5.24 -6.81 8.21
N TRP A 82 4.98 -6.46 9.47
CA TRP A 82 5.94 -5.74 10.32
C TRP A 82 6.91 -6.73 10.93
N VAL A 83 8.18 -6.32 11.05
CA VAL A 83 9.27 -7.17 11.55
C VAL A 83 9.89 -6.57 12.80
N ALA A 84 10.37 -5.33 12.68
CA ALA A 84 11.08 -4.65 13.75
C ALA A 84 10.90 -3.13 13.65
N GLN A 85 11.23 -2.40 14.71
CA GLN A 85 11.30 -0.95 14.72
C GLN A 85 12.40 -0.47 15.66
N ASP A 86 13.11 0.58 15.27
CA ASP A 86 14.08 1.31 16.10
C ASP A 86 13.56 2.75 16.27
N ALA A 87 14.34 3.63 16.87
CA ALA A 87 13.95 5.03 17.06
C ALA A 87 13.63 5.76 15.74
N VAL A 88 14.36 5.48 14.66
CA VAL A 88 14.35 6.29 13.42
C VAL A 88 13.53 5.64 12.30
N HIS A 89 13.43 4.32 12.27
CA HIS A 89 12.92 3.50 11.18
C HIS A 89 11.97 2.40 11.64
N LYS A 90 11.20 1.91 10.68
CA LYS A 90 10.35 0.75 10.83
C LYS A 90 10.64 -0.20 9.68
N TRP A 91 10.85 -1.47 10.00
CA TRP A 91 11.14 -2.51 9.02
C TRP A 91 9.89 -3.33 8.72
N PHE A 92 9.70 -3.55 7.42
CA PHE A 92 8.65 -4.40 6.89
C PHE A 92 9.25 -5.41 5.93
N GLU A 93 8.72 -6.63 5.96
CA GLU A 93 8.97 -7.63 4.94
C GLU A 93 7.80 -7.64 3.96
N VAL A 94 8.13 -7.40 2.69
CA VAL A 94 7.18 -7.35 1.58
C VAL A 94 7.31 -8.66 0.82
N VAL A 95 6.22 -9.40 0.75
CA VAL A 95 6.11 -10.63 -0.03
C VAL A 95 5.74 -10.26 -1.46
N MET A 96 6.62 -10.62 -2.38
CA MET A 96 6.45 -10.43 -3.81
C MET A 96 6.40 -11.77 -4.52
N VAL A 97 5.79 -11.74 -5.69
CA VAL A 97 5.62 -12.92 -6.55
C VAL A 97 6.07 -12.56 -7.96
N ASP A 98 6.80 -13.46 -8.60
CA ASP A 98 7.14 -13.37 -10.01
C ASP A 98 5.98 -13.91 -10.87
N PRO A 99 5.29 -13.06 -11.66
CA PRO A 99 4.18 -13.51 -12.49
C PRO A 99 4.60 -14.35 -13.71
N PHE A 100 5.90 -14.40 -14.05
CA PHE A 100 6.41 -15.14 -15.20
C PHE A 100 6.88 -16.56 -14.83
N HIS A 101 7.04 -16.86 -13.54
CA HIS A 101 7.50 -18.16 -13.07
C HIS A 101 6.41 -19.25 -13.22
N LYS A 102 6.76 -20.41 -13.79
CA LYS A 102 5.82 -21.53 -14.07
C LYS A 102 4.98 -21.94 -12.85
N THR A 103 5.64 -22.18 -11.72
CA THR A 103 5.01 -22.58 -10.43
C THR A 103 4.00 -21.58 -9.87
N ILE A 104 4.02 -20.33 -10.33
CA ILE A 104 3.03 -19.31 -9.96
C ILE A 104 1.86 -19.32 -10.93
N ARG A 105 2.13 -19.50 -12.22
CA ARG A 105 1.10 -19.55 -13.26
C ARG A 105 0.24 -20.80 -13.15
N ASP A 106 0.86 -21.93 -12.81
CA ASP A 106 0.21 -23.23 -12.73
C ASP A 106 -0.57 -23.42 -11.41
N ASP A 107 -0.21 -22.70 -10.34
CA ASP A 107 -0.90 -22.82 -9.05
C ASP A 107 -2.23 -22.03 -9.05
N PRO A 108 -3.39 -22.72 -8.99
CA PRO A 108 -4.71 -22.08 -9.04
C PRO A 108 -5.00 -21.13 -7.87
N ARG A 109 -4.25 -21.24 -6.75
CA ARG A 109 -4.45 -20.38 -5.57
C ARG A 109 -3.84 -18.99 -5.74
N ILE A 110 -2.82 -18.84 -6.57
CA ILE A 110 -2.07 -17.57 -6.72
C ILE A 110 -2.06 -17.03 -8.14
N ASN A 111 -2.32 -17.84 -9.17
CA ASN A 111 -2.24 -17.44 -10.59
C ASN A 111 -3.05 -16.19 -10.96
N TRP A 112 -4.08 -15.83 -10.16
CA TRP A 112 -4.81 -14.57 -10.28
C TRP A 112 -3.90 -13.33 -10.25
N ILE A 113 -2.74 -13.40 -9.56
CA ILE A 113 -1.75 -12.31 -9.48
C ILE A 113 -1.04 -12.06 -10.82
N CYS A 114 -1.00 -13.06 -11.71
CA CYS A 114 -0.35 -12.97 -13.02
C CYS A 114 -1.19 -12.17 -14.04
N LYS A 115 -2.48 -11.98 -13.78
CA LYS A 115 -3.36 -11.20 -14.67
C LYS A 115 -2.85 -9.76 -14.81
N PRO A 116 -2.95 -9.14 -16.00
CA PRO A 116 -2.45 -7.78 -16.24
C PRO A 116 -3.12 -6.73 -15.33
N VAL A 117 -4.38 -6.95 -14.93
CA VAL A 117 -5.12 -6.09 -13.99
C VAL A 117 -4.50 -6.04 -12.58
N MET A 118 -3.61 -6.98 -12.25
CA MET A 118 -2.91 -7.06 -10.96
C MET A 118 -1.54 -6.37 -10.96
N LYS A 119 -1.17 -5.68 -12.04
CA LYS A 119 0.01 -4.79 -12.06
C LYS A 119 -0.12 -3.69 -11.01
N HIS A 120 0.97 -3.40 -10.29
CA HIS A 120 1.07 -2.29 -9.33
C HIS A 120 -0.13 -2.13 -8.37
N ARG A 121 -0.52 -3.21 -7.68
CA ARG A 121 -1.61 -3.20 -6.69
C ARG A 121 -1.30 -2.30 -5.51
N GLU A 122 -0.03 -2.24 -5.11
CA GLU A 122 0.51 -1.39 -4.06
C GLU A 122 0.30 0.10 -4.36
N LEU A 123 0.58 0.54 -5.60
CA LEU A 123 0.41 1.94 -6.02
C LEU A 123 -1.07 2.35 -6.07
N ARG A 124 -1.97 1.39 -6.33
CA ARG A 124 -3.43 1.61 -6.36
C ARG A 124 -4.10 1.40 -4.99
N GLY A 125 -3.33 1.03 -3.97
CA GLY A 125 -3.83 0.76 -2.62
C GLY A 125 -4.80 -0.42 -2.55
N LEU A 126 -4.56 -1.47 -3.34
CA LEU A 126 -5.34 -2.72 -3.36
C LEU A 126 -4.79 -3.80 -2.42
N THR A 127 -3.57 -3.61 -1.91
CA THR A 127 -2.97 -4.42 -0.85
C THR A 127 -3.74 -4.25 0.47
N ALA A 128 -3.50 -5.13 1.45
CA ALA A 128 -4.11 -4.99 2.76
C ALA A 128 -3.73 -3.66 3.44
N ALA A 129 -2.49 -3.19 3.23
CA ALA A 129 -2.02 -1.90 3.74
C ALA A 129 -2.78 -0.73 3.10
N GLY A 130 -2.92 -0.75 1.77
CA GLY A 130 -3.66 0.27 1.02
C GLY A 130 -5.15 0.30 1.37
N LYS A 131 -5.79 -0.86 1.46
CA LYS A 131 -7.21 -0.97 1.88
C LYS A 131 -7.43 -0.40 3.28
N LYS A 132 -6.50 -0.63 4.22
CA LYS A 132 -6.52 -0.02 5.56
C LYS A 132 -6.45 1.50 5.49
N ALA A 133 -5.50 2.05 4.73
CA ALA A 133 -5.35 3.50 4.59
C ALA A 133 -6.57 4.17 3.93
N ARG A 134 -7.25 3.46 3.03
CA ARG A 134 -8.49 3.91 2.38
C ARG A 134 -9.75 3.75 3.24
N GLY A 135 -9.63 3.23 4.46
CA GLY A 135 -10.76 2.98 5.37
C GLY A 135 -11.68 1.82 4.95
N LEU A 136 -11.25 0.99 3.99
CA LEU A 136 -12.07 -0.09 3.40
C LEU A 136 -12.18 -1.34 4.28
N LEU A 137 -11.50 -1.38 5.43
CA LEU A 137 -11.67 -2.45 6.42
C LEU A 137 -12.99 -2.34 7.18
N LYS A 138 -13.56 -1.14 7.31
CA LYS A 138 -14.87 -0.93 7.95
C LYS A 138 -15.98 -1.04 6.90
N LYS A 139 -17.14 -1.55 7.32
CA LYS A 139 -18.34 -1.74 6.48
C LYS A 139 -19.56 -1.08 7.15
N GLY A 140 -20.69 -1.03 6.43
CA GLY A 140 -21.95 -0.47 6.92
C GLY A 140 -21.93 1.04 7.07
N LYS A 141 -22.69 1.56 8.05
CA LYS A 141 -22.90 3.00 8.30
C LYS A 141 -21.59 3.80 8.43
N ARG A 142 -20.53 3.18 8.95
CA ARG A 142 -19.21 3.82 9.17
C ARG A 142 -18.36 3.99 7.89
N ALA A 143 -18.79 3.44 6.74
CA ALA A 143 -18.03 3.46 5.48
C ALA A 143 -18.86 3.93 4.27
N THR A 144 -20.03 4.54 4.50
CA THR A 144 -20.94 5.01 3.45
C THR A 144 -20.27 5.99 2.49
N LYS A 145 -19.50 6.95 3.03
CA LYS A 145 -18.76 7.96 2.25
C LYS A 145 -17.46 7.45 1.59
N LEU A 146 -17.08 6.19 1.83
CA LEU A 146 -15.78 5.64 1.41
C LEU A 146 -15.88 4.56 0.33
N ARG A 147 -17.07 4.00 0.08
CA ARG A 147 -17.26 2.84 -0.81
C ARG A 147 -18.03 3.24 -2.10
N PRO A 148 -17.55 2.84 -3.30
CA PRO A 148 -16.38 1.99 -3.56
C PRO A 148 -15.03 2.70 -3.42
N SER A 149 -15.02 4.03 -3.56
CA SER A 149 -13.91 4.92 -3.21
C SER A 149 -14.47 6.30 -2.84
N TYR A 150 -13.74 7.07 -2.03
CA TYR A 150 -14.15 8.43 -1.65
C TYR A 150 -14.50 9.31 -2.86
N ARG A 151 -13.64 9.31 -3.89
CA ARG A 151 -13.86 10.09 -5.12
C ARG A 151 -15.07 9.59 -5.93
N ALA A 152 -15.35 8.29 -5.94
CA ALA A 152 -16.54 7.75 -6.60
C ALA A 152 -17.82 8.19 -5.88
N VAL A 153 -17.83 8.20 -4.54
CA VAL A 153 -18.97 8.69 -3.76
C VAL A 153 -19.17 10.18 -3.95
N TYR A 154 -18.10 10.97 -3.86
CA TYR A 154 -18.15 12.41 -4.10
C TYR A 154 -18.78 12.72 -5.47
N ARG A 155 -18.27 12.11 -6.54
CA ARG A 155 -18.84 12.28 -7.89
C ARG A 155 -20.31 11.89 -7.96
N ARG A 156 -20.73 10.79 -7.31
CA ARG A 156 -22.13 10.37 -7.30
C ARG A 156 -23.04 11.41 -6.64
N HIS A 157 -22.58 12.04 -5.56
CA HIS A 157 -23.38 12.99 -4.79
C HIS A 157 -23.38 14.39 -5.40
N SER A 158 -22.28 14.79 -6.03
CA SER A 158 -22.15 16.10 -6.69
C SER A 158 -22.71 16.12 -8.12
N LEU A 159 -22.95 14.95 -8.73
CA LEU A 159 -23.48 14.88 -10.09
C LEU A 159 -24.96 15.29 -10.10
N MET A 160 -25.27 16.40 -10.76
CA MET A 160 -26.65 16.79 -11.08
C MET A 160 -27.22 15.82 -12.12
N ARG A 161 -28.31 15.12 -11.76
CA ARG A 161 -28.99 14.18 -12.66
C ARG A 161 -30.19 14.87 -13.30
N LEU A 162 -30.05 15.27 -14.55
CA LEU A 162 -31.16 15.75 -15.37
C LEU A 162 -31.81 14.53 -16.02
N ARG A 163 -33.09 14.30 -15.72
CA ARG A 163 -33.89 13.27 -16.40
C ARG A 163 -34.58 13.95 -17.59
N ARG A 164 -34.60 13.27 -18.73
CA ARG A 164 -35.36 13.68 -19.91
C ARG A 164 -36.85 13.51 -19.66
#